data_AF-A0A964LAA4-F1
#
_entry.id   AF-A0A964LAA4-F1
#
_cell.length_a   1.000
_cell.length_b   1.000
_cell.length_c   1.000
_cell.angle_alpha   90.00
_cell.angle_beta   90.00
_cell.angle_gamma   90.00
#
_symmetry.space_group_name_H-M   'P 1'
#
loop_
_entity.id
_entity.type
_entity.pdbx_description
1 polymer ?
#
loop_
_entity_poly.entity_id
_entity_poly.type
_entity_poly.pdbx_seq_one_letter_code
_entity_poly.pdbx_strand_id
1 'polypeptide(L)'
;MQPCVFLDRDNTIIANDGDLGDPSLVRLIDGAAWGIRAMREAGYLVVVVSNQGGVARGKYAASDVVRVQARVDELLARAAQWTGDAPLITQWMFCPYHPDGTVAAFRKEHPWRKPAPGMLLDAATSLAIDLKSSWMVGDQERDVDAGRAAGCKTIRISATASVDAEVRASSGADFIESDLLHASHRIVRVDGHDGAPTWKETHCARILALPGRLSEAQTRELVRVTAHALAERAGVHIAQITIDEDGVAFEVVGAEIVALGFAAELRRSTTHWAAAHGVDPLWVSG
;
A
#
# COMPACT_ATOMS: atom_id res chain seq x y z
N MET A 1 11.42 22.94 -1.94
CA MET A 1 10.63 21.92 -2.66
C MET A 1 10.48 20.73 -1.74
N GLN A 2 9.31 20.07 -1.74
CA GLN A 2 9.00 18.96 -0.81
C GLN A 2 9.06 17.61 -1.53
N PRO A 3 9.48 16.51 -0.88
CA PRO A 3 9.40 15.19 -1.49
C PRO A 3 7.93 14.72 -1.56
N CYS A 4 7.62 13.90 -2.57
CA CYS A 4 6.29 13.37 -2.80
C CYS A 4 6.34 11.87 -3.08
N VAL A 5 5.32 11.15 -2.65
CA VAL A 5 5.01 9.83 -3.17
C VAL A 5 3.79 9.93 -4.09
N PHE A 6 4.04 9.75 -5.38
CA PHE A 6 3.01 9.60 -6.39
C PHE A 6 2.49 8.15 -6.37
N LEU A 7 1.17 8.00 -6.36
CA LEU A 7 0.52 6.69 -6.30
C LEU A 7 -0.41 6.50 -7.50
N ASP A 8 -0.43 5.30 -8.10
CA ASP A 8 -1.60 4.89 -8.87
C ASP A 8 -2.79 4.60 -7.93
N ARG A 9 -4.01 4.57 -8.48
CA ARG A 9 -5.23 4.28 -7.73
C ARG A 9 -5.58 2.80 -7.77
N ASP A 10 -5.85 2.31 -8.97
CA ASP A 10 -6.37 0.97 -9.21
C ASP A 10 -5.25 -0.06 -8.99
N ASN A 11 -5.56 -1.15 -8.29
CA ASN A 11 -4.62 -2.21 -7.90
C ASN A 11 -3.39 -1.73 -7.09
N THR A 12 -3.40 -0.49 -6.61
CA THR A 12 -2.40 0.09 -5.71
C THR A 12 -3.02 0.57 -4.40
N ILE A 13 -4.08 1.39 -4.47
CA ILE A 13 -4.84 1.86 -3.29
C ILE A 13 -6.13 1.06 -3.13
N ILE A 14 -6.81 0.75 -4.24
CA ILE A 14 -8.08 0.02 -4.28
C ILE A 14 -8.01 -1.20 -5.18
N ALA A 15 -8.75 -2.26 -4.85
CA ALA A 15 -8.82 -3.45 -5.69
C ALA A 15 -9.78 -3.20 -6.86
N ASN A 16 -9.26 -3.17 -8.10
CA ASN A 16 -10.06 -2.89 -9.29
C ASN A 16 -9.40 -3.39 -10.59
N ASP A 17 -10.00 -4.40 -11.22
CA ASP A 17 -9.55 -4.96 -12.50
C ASP A 17 -10.29 -4.36 -13.73
N GLY A 18 -11.07 -3.30 -13.54
CA GLY A 18 -11.92 -2.75 -14.59
C GLY A 18 -12.15 -1.24 -14.54
N ASP A 19 -13.19 -0.82 -15.24
CA ASP A 19 -13.62 0.58 -15.31
C ASP A 19 -14.54 0.91 -14.12
N LEU A 20 -13.96 1.35 -13.00
CA LEU A 20 -14.68 1.68 -11.77
C LEU A 20 -15.18 3.14 -11.76
N GLY A 21 -16.47 3.32 -12.08
CA GLY A 21 -17.18 4.61 -11.95
C GLY A 21 -18.21 4.66 -10.82
N ASP A 22 -18.47 3.54 -10.13
CA ASP A 22 -19.45 3.48 -9.03
C ASP A 22 -18.73 3.52 -7.67
N PRO A 23 -18.93 4.58 -6.86
CA PRO A 23 -18.34 4.70 -5.53
C PRO A 23 -18.71 3.54 -4.59
N SER A 24 -19.89 2.92 -4.75
CA SER A 24 -20.33 1.83 -3.87
C SER A 24 -19.48 0.56 -3.98
N LEU A 25 -18.75 0.41 -5.08
CA LEU A 25 -17.89 -0.74 -5.37
C LEU A 25 -16.44 -0.54 -4.90
N VAL A 26 -16.10 0.62 -4.34
CA VAL A 26 -14.75 0.91 -3.84
C VAL A 26 -14.38 -0.01 -2.68
N ARG A 27 -13.26 -0.72 -2.81
CA ARG A 27 -12.65 -1.54 -1.77
C ARG A 27 -11.16 -1.21 -1.66
N LEU A 28 -10.72 -0.77 -0.49
CA LEU A 28 -9.30 -0.55 -0.23
C LEU A 28 -8.54 -1.87 -0.28
N ILE A 29 -7.31 -1.83 -0.77
CA ILE A 29 -6.36 -2.93 -0.61
C ILE A 29 -5.86 -2.96 0.83
N ASP A 30 -5.68 -4.17 1.37
CA ASP A 30 -5.11 -4.37 2.70
C ASP A 30 -3.80 -3.59 2.85
N GLY A 31 -3.67 -2.83 3.94
CA GLY A 31 -2.47 -2.04 4.22
C GLY A 31 -2.35 -0.72 3.45
N ALA A 32 -3.18 -0.43 2.44
CA ALA A 32 -3.06 0.79 1.65
C ALA A 32 -3.22 2.08 2.48
N ALA A 33 -4.26 2.13 3.32
CA ALA A 33 -4.50 3.28 4.21
C ALA A 33 -3.33 3.54 5.15
N TRP A 34 -2.72 2.48 5.65
CA TRP A 34 -1.61 2.52 6.58
C TRP A 34 -0.29 2.91 5.91
N GLY A 35 -0.03 2.39 4.70
CA GLY A 35 1.13 2.79 3.90
C GLY A 35 1.09 4.28 3.56
N ILE A 36 -0.08 4.80 3.16
CA ILE A 36 -0.27 6.23 2.90
C ILE A 36 -0.03 7.05 4.17
N ARG A 37 -0.58 6.62 5.31
CA ARG A 37 -0.33 7.28 6.60
C ARG A 37 1.15 7.33 6.95
N ALA A 38 1.88 6.22 6.81
CA ALA A 38 3.32 6.17 7.08
C ALA A 38 4.11 7.16 6.20
N MET A 39 3.75 7.29 4.91
CA MET A 39 4.35 8.30 4.02
C MET A 39 4.06 9.74 4.49
N ARG A 40 2.83 10.00 4.94
CA ARG A 40 2.45 11.33 5.48
C ARG A 40 3.16 11.67 6.77
N GLU A 41 3.27 10.72 7.69
CA GLU A 41 4.03 10.88 8.94
C GLU A 41 5.52 11.07 8.69
N ALA A 42 6.08 10.47 7.64
CA ALA A 42 7.45 10.67 7.19
C ALA A 42 7.68 12.01 6.45
N GLY A 43 6.64 12.84 6.30
CA GLY A 43 6.74 14.21 5.74
C GLY A 43 6.61 14.31 4.22
N TYR A 44 6.21 13.24 3.53
CA TYR A 44 5.94 13.29 2.10
C TYR A 44 4.58 13.94 1.82
N LEU A 45 4.50 14.65 0.70
CA LEU A 45 3.21 14.84 0.03
C LEU A 45 2.77 13.49 -0.58
N VAL A 46 1.47 13.25 -0.66
CA VAL A 46 0.94 12.05 -1.33
C VAL A 46 -0.02 12.50 -2.43
N VAL A 47 0.34 12.23 -3.68
CA VAL A 47 -0.45 12.65 -4.85
C VAL A 47 -0.88 11.42 -5.62
N VAL A 48 -2.18 11.26 -5.87
CA VAL A 48 -2.67 10.15 -6.68
C VAL A 48 -2.74 10.58 -8.13
N VAL A 49 -2.13 9.80 -9.03
CA VAL A 49 -2.04 10.04 -10.48
C VAL A 49 -2.58 8.84 -11.24
N SER A 50 -3.83 8.91 -11.72
CA SER A 50 -4.52 7.73 -12.28
C SER A 50 -4.97 7.89 -13.74
N ASN A 51 -4.79 6.84 -14.55
CA ASN A 51 -5.34 6.78 -15.91
C ASN A 51 -6.81 6.33 -15.86
N GLN A 52 -7.76 7.23 -16.13
CA GLN A 52 -9.20 6.96 -16.10
C GLN A 52 -9.81 6.97 -17.51
N GLY A 53 -9.28 6.09 -18.38
CA GLY A 53 -9.68 5.98 -19.78
C GLY A 53 -11.14 5.52 -19.98
N GLY A 54 -11.80 5.00 -18.94
CA GLY A 54 -13.23 4.69 -18.98
C GLY A 54 -14.11 5.91 -19.31
N VAL A 55 -13.64 7.13 -18.99
CA VAL A 55 -14.28 8.38 -19.40
C VAL A 55 -14.27 8.51 -20.93
N ALA A 56 -13.10 8.38 -21.57
CA ALA A 56 -13.01 8.42 -23.03
C ALA A 56 -13.78 7.29 -23.72
N ARG A 57 -13.92 6.12 -23.07
CA ARG A 57 -14.70 4.99 -23.58
C ARG A 57 -16.20 5.09 -23.31
N GLY A 58 -16.67 6.14 -22.62
CA GLY A 58 -18.09 6.35 -22.30
C GLY A 58 -18.64 5.37 -21.27
N LYS A 59 -17.79 4.79 -20.41
CA LYS A 59 -18.20 3.86 -19.34
C LYS A 59 -18.79 4.58 -18.13
N TYR A 60 -18.28 5.78 -17.84
CA TYR A 60 -18.72 6.67 -16.78
C TYR A 60 -18.28 8.10 -17.09
N ALA A 61 -18.87 9.10 -16.42
CA ALA A 61 -18.51 10.50 -16.57
C ALA A 61 -17.28 10.88 -15.72
N ALA A 62 -16.63 11.99 -16.06
CA ALA A 62 -15.53 12.53 -15.23
C ALA A 62 -15.98 12.87 -13.80
N SER A 63 -17.24 13.27 -13.61
CA SER A 63 -17.84 13.47 -12.28
C SER A 63 -17.87 12.19 -11.44
N ASP A 64 -17.93 11.02 -12.09
CA ASP A 64 -18.03 9.73 -11.41
C ASP A 64 -16.69 9.35 -10.81
N VAL A 65 -15.60 9.67 -11.52
CA VAL A 65 -14.23 9.57 -11.00
C VAL A 65 -14.09 10.39 -9.71
N VAL A 66 -14.58 11.63 -9.70
CA VAL A 66 -14.52 12.50 -8.51
C VAL A 66 -15.32 11.91 -7.35
N ARG A 67 -16.49 11.33 -7.62
CA ARG A 67 -17.29 10.64 -6.59
C ARG A 67 -16.56 9.42 -6.02
N VAL A 68 -15.87 8.65 -6.87
CA VAL A 68 -15.03 7.51 -6.44
C VAL A 68 -13.86 8.00 -5.58
N GLN A 69 -13.17 9.08 -5.98
CA GLN A 69 -12.07 9.68 -5.20
C GLN A 69 -12.54 10.10 -3.80
N ALA A 70 -13.67 10.80 -3.70
CA ALA A 70 -14.25 11.19 -2.42
C ALA A 70 -14.56 9.98 -1.52
N ARG A 71 -15.05 8.89 -2.11
CA ARG A 71 -15.28 7.64 -1.37
C ARG A 71 -13.96 6.98 -0.92
N VAL A 72 -12.92 7.04 -1.73
CA VAL A 72 -11.58 6.55 -1.34
C VAL A 72 -11.07 7.37 -0.15
N ASP A 73 -11.15 8.70 -0.19
CA ASP A 73 -10.71 9.56 0.92
C ASP A 73 -11.46 9.24 2.23
N GLU A 74 -12.78 9.06 2.17
CA GLU A 74 -13.61 8.67 3.32
C GLU A 74 -13.16 7.32 3.92
N LEU A 75 -12.87 6.34 3.07
CA LEU A 75 -12.41 5.02 3.52
C LEU A 75 -10.98 5.08 4.07
N LEU A 76 -10.08 5.82 3.42
CA LEU A 76 -8.70 6.00 3.87
C LEU A 76 -8.63 6.66 5.24
N ALA A 77 -9.36 7.78 5.44
CA ALA A 77 -9.36 8.50 6.70
C ALA A 77 -9.83 7.62 7.87
N ARG A 78 -10.91 6.84 7.66
CA ARG A 78 -11.39 5.88 8.66
C ARG A 78 -10.42 4.75 8.91
N ALA A 79 -9.93 4.10 7.86
CA ALA A 79 -9.09 2.91 7.97
C ALA A 79 -7.72 3.22 8.58
N ALA A 80 -7.15 4.38 8.25
CA ALA A 80 -5.88 4.84 8.81
C ALA A 80 -6.01 5.47 10.21
N GLN A 81 -7.23 5.67 10.71
CA GLN A 81 -7.52 6.42 11.94
C GLN A 81 -6.81 7.78 11.94
N TRP A 82 -6.90 8.50 10.81
CA TRP A 82 -6.13 9.70 10.59
C TRP A 82 -6.68 10.87 11.39
N THR A 83 -5.83 11.46 12.23
CA THR A 83 -6.16 12.60 13.10
C THR A 83 -5.41 13.89 12.72
N GLY A 84 -4.59 13.86 11.66
CA GLY A 84 -3.85 15.03 11.22
C GLY A 84 -4.73 16.07 10.54
N ASP A 85 -4.32 17.34 10.63
CA ASP A 85 -5.10 18.49 10.15
C ASP A 85 -5.28 18.54 8.61
N ALA A 86 -4.40 17.86 7.87
CA ALA A 86 -4.43 17.82 6.41
C ALA A 86 -4.93 16.45 5.92
N PRO A 87 -5.65 16.35 4.79
CA PRO A 87 -6.10 15.06 4.25
C PRO A 87 -4.91 14.15 3.95
N LEU A 88 -5.08 12.82 4.02
CA LEU A 88 -4.03 11.83 3.71
C LEU A 88 -3.52 11.96 2.27
N ILE A 89 -4.45 12.11 1.30
CA ILE A 89 -4.11 12.45 -0.08
C ILE A 89 -4.00 13.97 -0.19
N THR A 90 -2.82 14.46 -0.57
CA THR A 90 -2.57 15.88 -0.81
C THR A 90 -3.33 16.37 -2.04
N GLN A 91 -3.31 15.60 -3.12
CA GLN A 91 -3.98 15.97 -4.37
C GLN A 91 -4.36 14.73 -5.18
N TRP A 92 -5.53 14.79 -5.81
CA TRP A 92 -5.97 13.83 -6.82
C TRP A 92 -5.76 14.38 -8.23
N MET A 93 -5.19 13.58 -9.11
CA MET A 93 -5.07 13.84 -10.53
C MET A 93 -5.50 12.61 -11.33
N PHE A 94 -6.21 12.84 -12.42
CA PHE A 94 -6.56 11.76 -13.33
C PHE A 94 -6.52 12.21 -14.80
N CYS A 95 -6.15 11.29 -15.67
CA CYS A 95 -6.22 11.47 -17.11
C CYS A 95 -7.50 10.83 -17.66
N PRO A 96 -8.49 11.61 -18.15
CA PRO A 96 -9.70 11.07 -18.76
C PRO A 96 -9.50 10.65 -20.23
N TYR A 97 -8.36 10.99 -20.84
CA TYR A 97 -8.11 10.84 -22.27
C TYR A 97 -7.64 9.44 -22.68
N HIS A 98 -8.04 9.02 -23.89
CA HIS A 98 -7.59 7.79 -24.53
C HIS A 98 -7.61 7.96 -26.06
N PRO A 99 -6.57 7.55 -26.80
CA PRO A 99 -6.54 7.67 -28.27
C PRO A 99 -7.70 6.93 -28.94
N ASP A 100 -8.02 5.71 -28.46
CA ASP A 100 -9.13 4.89 -28.95
C ASP A 100 -10.47 5.12 -28.23
N GLY A 101 -10.66 6.30 -27.62
CA GLY A 101 -11.94 6.67 -26.98
C GLY A 101 -13.12 6.70 -27.96
N THR A 102 -14.34 6.54 -27.45
CA THR A 102 -15.59 6.73 -28.21
C THR A 102 -16.20 8.11 -28.00
N VAL A 103 -15.91 8.75 -26.87
CA VAL A 103 -16.37 10.11 -26.55
C VAL A 103 -15.41 11.12 -27.17
N ALA A 104 -15.89 11.85 -28.19
CA ALA A 104 -15.07 12.74 -29.01
C ALA A 104 -14.25 13.77 -28.21
N ALA A 105 -14.81 14.33 -27.13
CA ALA A 105 -14.14 15.31 -26.28
C ALA A 105 -12.89 14.75 -25.55
N PHE A 106 -12.83 13.43 -25.36
CA PHE A 106 -11.74 12.77 -24.63
C PHE A 106 -10.90 11.83 -25.53
N ARG A 107 -11.24 11.72 -26.82
CA ARG A 107 -10.56 10.84 -27.78
C ARG A 107 -9.30 11.50 -28.34
N LYS A 108 -8.20 11.42 -27.59
CA LYS A 108 -6.88 11.89 -28.02
C LYS A 108 -5.77 11.25 -27.19
N GLU A 109 -4.57 11.26 -27.74
CA GLU A 109 -3.35 11.10 -26.95
C GLU A 109 -3.17 12.35 -26.06
N HIS A 110 -2.65 12.18 -24.85
CA HIS A 110 -2.51 13.29 -23.90
C HIS A 110 -1.27 13.13 -23.02
N PRO A 111 -0.50 14.21 -22.76
CA PRO A 111 0.68 14.14 -21.88
C PRO A 111 0.41 13.65 -20.47
N TRP A 112 -0.84 13.74 -20.00
CA TRP A 112 -1.25 13.21 -18.69
C TRP A 112 -1.44 11.69 -18.69
N ARG A 113 -1.58 11.04 -19.85
CA ARG A 113 -1.82 9.61 -19.91
C ARG A 113 -0.51 8.86 -19.69
N LYS A 114 -0.37 8.17 -18.55
CA LYS A 114 0.77 7.27 -18.29
C LYS A 114 0.88 6.25 -19.44
N PRO A 115 2.07 6.04 -20.04
CA PRO A 115 3.41 6.27 -19.49
C PRO A 115 3.97 7.70 -19.61
N ALA A 116 3.25 8.66 -20.19
CA ALA A 116 3.71 10.05 -20.20
C ALA A 116 3.69 10.64 -18.77
N PRO A 117 4.71 11.46 -18.39
CA PRO A 117 4.88 11.94 -17.03
C PRO A 117 4.04 13.19 -16.69
N GLY A 118 3.15 13.64 -17.58
CA GLY A 118 2.56 14.99 -17.49
C GLY A 118 1.78 15.25 -16.20
N MET A 119 1.09 14.26 -15.63
CA MET A 119 0.43 14.45 -14.32
C MET A 119 1.45 14.70 -13.20
N LEU A 120 2.58 13.98 -13.19
CA LEU A 120 3.62 14.13 -12.17
C LEU A 120 4.31 15.50 -12.31
N LEU A 121 4.60 15.93 -13.54
CA LEU A 121 5.25 17.21 -13.82
C LEU A 121 4.34 18.40 -13.44
N ASP A 122 3.04 18.31 -13.74
CA ASP A 122 2.08 19.35 -13.39
C ASP A 122 1.89 19.43 -11.87
N ALA A 123 1.75 18.29 -11.19
CA ALA A 123 1.71 18.24 -9.73
C ALA A 123 2.98 18.84 -9.11
N ALA A 124 4.14 18.54 -9.68
CA ALA A 124 5.40 19.05 -9.17
C ALA A 124 5.53 20.56 -9.30
N THR A 125 4.99 21.11 -10.37
CA THR A 125 4.89 22.56 -10.56
C THR A 125 3.92 23.18 -9.56
N SER A 126 2.70 22.62 -9.40
CA SER A 126 1.66 23.21 -8.55
C SER A 126 1.95 23.11 -7.06
N LEU A 127 2.66 22.06 -6.63
CA LEU A 127 2.95 21.79 -5.21
C LEU A 127 4.42 22.03 -4.84
N ALA A 128 5.23 22.55 -5.76
CA ALA A 128 6.68 22.72 -5.59
C ALA A 128 7.38 21.43 -5.11
N ILE A 129 7.10 20.31 -5.78
CA ILE A 129 7.66 18.98 -5.45
C ILE A 129 9.07 18.85 -6.01
N ASP A 130 9.96 18.26 -5.21
CA ASP A 130 11.28 17.82 -5.67
C ASP A 130 11.19 16.41 -6.26
N LEU A 131 11.10 16.31 -7.59
CA LEU A 131 10.95 15.03 -8.30
C LEU A 131 12.10 14.06 -8.03
N LYS A 132 13.35 14.54 -7.84
CA LYS A 132 14.51 13.68 -7.61
C LYS A 132 14.50 12.99 -6.25
N SER A 133 13.82 13.61 -5.29
CA SER A 133 13.58 13.08 -3.94
C SER A 133 12.18 12.48 -3.81
N SER A 134 11.51 12.20 -4.94
CA SER A 134 10.14 11.67 -5.00
C SER A 134 10.07 10.27 -5.59
N TRP A 135 8.92 9.63 -5.37
CA TRP A 135 8.65 8.24 -5.74
C TRP A 135 7.40 8.14 -6.60
N MET A 136 7.36 7.16 -7.51
CA MET A 136 6.14 6.72 -8.19
C MET A 136 5.88 5.25 -7.84
N VAL A 137 4.69 4.95 -7.33
CA VAL A 137 4.26 3.61 -6.95
C VAL A 137 3.02 3.22 -7.74
N GLY A 138 3.06 2.09 -8.42
CA GLY A 138 1.92 1.58 -9.21
C GLY A 138 2.04 0.08 -9.50
N ASP A 139 0.99 -0.53 -10.05
CA ASP A 139 0.97 -1.97 -10.37
C ASP A 139 1.48 -2.27 -11.79
N GLN A 140 1.60 -1.27 -12.67
CA GLN A 140 1.87 -1.47 -14.09
C GLN A 140 3.18 -0.81 -14.55
N GLU A 141 3.81 -1.33 -15.61
CA GLU A 141 5.05 -0.75 -16.16
C GLU A 141 4.83 0.70 -16.61
N ARG A 142 3.64 1.05 -17.08
CA ARG A 142 3.32 2.43 -17.45
C ARG A 142 3.49 3.42 -16.28
N ASP A 143 3.33 2.96 -15.04
CA ASP A 143 3.51 3.77 -13.84
C ASP A 143 4.99 4.00 -13.58
N VAL A 144 5.77 2.91 -13.69
CA VAL A 144 7.23 2.93 -13.62
C VAL A 144 7.80 3.86 -14.69
N ASP A 145 7.38 3.71 -15.95
CA ASP A 145 7.83 4.54 -17.06
C ASP A 145 7.53 6.02 -16.84
N ALA A 146 6.32 6.34 -16.35
CA ALA A 146 5.95 7.72 -16.02
C ALA A 146 6.82 8.29 -14.88
N GLY A 147 7.07 7.51 -13.84
CA GLY A 147 7.95 7.88 -12.74
C GLY A 147 9.39 8.16 -13.20
N ARG A 148 9.97 7.23 -13.97
CA ARG A 148 11.32 7.37 -14.53
C ARG A 148 11.42 8.57 -15.47
N ALA A 149 10.43 8.77 -16.33
CA ALA A 149 10.39 9.91 -17.25
C ALA A 149 10.27 11.26 -16.50
N ALA A 150 9.64 11.28 -15.33
CA ALA A 150 9.59 12.46 -14.45
C ALA A 150 10.88 12.65 -13.62
N GLY A 151 11.75 11.65 -13.55
CA GLY A 151 12.97 11.67 -12.73
C GLY A 151 12.76 11.21 -11.27
N CYS A 152 11.63 10.55 -10.99
CA CYS A 152 11.35 9.92 -9.69
C CYS A 152 12.04 8.55 -9.58
N LYS A 153 12.23 8.10 -8.34
CA LYS A 153 12.43 6.67 -8.03
C LYS A 153 11.11 5.92 -8.21
N THR A 154 11.16 4.62 -8.41
CA THR A 154 9.99 3.83 -8.80
C THR A 154 9.86 2.54 -8.02
N ILE A 155 8.62 2.22 -7.61
CA ILE A 155 8.25 0.95 -7.00
C ILE A 155 7.10 0.35 -7.79
N ARG A 156 7.27 -0.90 -8.20
CA ARG A 156 6.16 -1.68 -8.78
C ARG A 156 5.54 -2.59 -7.71
N ILE A 157 4.22 -2.58 -7.63
CA ILE A 157 3.46 -3.49 -6.77
C ILE A 157 3.22 -4.82 -7.48
N SER A 158 3.50 -5.94 -6.80
CA SER A 158 3.27 -7.31 -7.28
C SER A 158 2.87 -8.23 -6.12
N ALA A 159 1.59 -8.58 -6.04
CA ALA A 159 1.04 -9.31 -4.90
C ALA A 159 1.38 -10.82 -4.85
N THR A 160 2.10 -11.38 -5.84
CA THR A 160 2.27 -12.84 -5.99
C THR A 160 3.71 -13.31 -6.20
N ALA A 161 4.22 -14.08 -5.23
CA ALA A 161 5.56 -14.67 -5.24
C ALA A 161 5.90 -15.55 -6.47
N SER A 162 4.91 -16.11 -7.16
CA SER A 162 5.11 -16.95 -8.36
C SER A 162 5.18 -16.17 -9.67
N VAL A 163 4.58 -14.98 -9.72
CA VAL A 163 4.64 -14.04 -10.87
C VAL A 163 5.87 -13.11 -10.73
N ASP A 164 6.42 -13.05 -9.52
CA ASP A 164 7.54 -12.19 -9.16
C ASP A 164 8.82 -12.42 -9.97
N ALA A 165 9.14 -13.64 -10.42
CA ALA A 165 10.39 -13.86 -11.15
C ALA A 165 10.39 -13.20 -12.53
N GLU A 166 9.28 -13.34 -13.26
CA GLU A 166 9.12 -12.78 -14.61
C GLU A 166 8.88 -11.26 -14.55
N VAL A 167 8.08 -10.80 -13.57
CA VAL A 167 7.90 -9.37 -13.32
C VAL A 167 9.20 -8.71 -12.85
N ARG A 168 9.99 -9.34 -11.97
CA ARG A 168 11.32 -8.83 -11.58
C ARG A 168 12.29 -8.79 -12.75
N ALA A 169 12.25 -9.76 -13.66
CA ALA A 169 13.14 -9.82 -14.81
C ALA A 169 12.78 -8.80 -15.90
N SER A 170 11.51 -8.40 -15.99
CA SER A 170 11.00 -7.52 -17.06
C SER A 170 10.68 -6.09 -16.61
N SER A 171 10.59 -5.82 -15.31
CA SER A 171 10.24 -4.50 -14.81
C SER A 171 11.41 -3.51 -14.86
N GLY A 172 11.11 -2.28 -15.28
CA GLY A 172 12.03 -1.16 -15.19
C GLY A 172 12.12 -0.52 -13.80
N ALA A 173 11.43 -1.06 -12.79
CA ALA A 173 11.32 -0.40 -11.48
C ALA A 173 12.63 -0.49 -10.68
N ASP A 174 12.88 0.51 -9.82
CA ASP A 174 14.01 0.47 -8.87
C ASP A 174 13.78 -0.59 -7.79
N PHE A 175 12.52 -0.78 -7.38
CA PHE A 175 12.11 -1.81 -6.42
C PHE A 175 10.78 -2.45 -6.80
N ILE A 176 10.56 -3.67 -6.29
CA ILE A 176 9.29 -4.38 -6.38
C ILE A 176 8.87 -4.78 -4.98
N GLU A 177 7.62 -4.46 -4.61
CA GLU A 177 7.05 -4.72 -3.29
C GLU A 177 5.69 -5.40 -3.41
N SER A 178 5.26 -6.10 -2.37
CA SER A 178 4.01 -6.88 -2.40
C SER A 178 2.76 -6.02 -2.38
N ASP A 179 2.82 -4.88 -1.68
CA ASP A 179 1.72 -3.97 -1.45
C ASP A 179 2.23 -2.57 -1.05
N LEU A 180 1.29 -1.63 -0.90
CA LEU A 180 1.59 -0.24 -0.60
C LEU A 180 2.20 -0.03 0.80
N LEU A 181 1.93 -0.91 1.76
CA LEU A 181 2.54 -0.83 3.09
C LEU A 181 4.03 -1.18 3.02
N HIS A 182 4.39 -2.27 2.35
CA HIS A 182 5.79 -2.65 2.12
C HIS A 182 6.54 -1.58 1.30
N ALA A 183 5.88 -1.01 0.29
CA ALA A 183 6.42 0.14 -0.45
C ALA A 183 6.70 1.35 0.45
N SER A 184 5.82 1.67 1.39
CA SER A 184 6.05 2.78 2.34
C SER A 184 7.29 2.56 3.21
N HIS A 185 7.48 1.34 3.73
CA HIS A 185 8.67 1.00 4.52
C HIS A 185 9.95 1.06 3.68
N ARG A 186 9.89 0.61 2.42
CA ARG A 186 11.00 0.72 1.48
C ARG A 186 11.42 2.18 1.27
N ILE A 187 10.46 3.06 0.98
CA ILE A 187 10.68 4.49 0.72
C ILE A 187 11.38 5.15 1.91
N VAL A 188 10.79 5.00 3.11
CA VAL A 188 11.30 5.61 4.34
C VAL A 188 12.72 5.13 4.66
N ARG A 189 13.01 3.84 4.43
CA ARG A 189 14.35 3.28 4.65
C ARG A 189 15.37 3.79 3.65
N VAL A 190 15.02 3.90 2.36
CA VAL A 190 15.94 4.29 1.29
C VAL A 190 16.31 5.76 1.38
N ASP A 191 15.34 6.63 1.64
CA ASP A 191 15.59 8.07 1.67
C ASP A 191 16.27 8.55 2.94
N GLY A 192 16.50 7.65 3.91
CA GLY A 192 17.26 7.95 5.11
C GLY A 192 16.80 9.22 5.81
N HIS A 193 15.49 9.56 5.70
CA HIS A 193 14.94 10.67 6.45
C HIS A 193 15.35 10.40 7.91
N ASP A 194 15.90 11.39 8.63
CA ASP A 194 16.18 11.26 10.08
C ASP A 194 14.87 11.06 10.90
N GLY A 195 13.74 10.92 10.20
CA GLY A 195 12.47 10.36 10.64
C GLY A 195 12.10 9.03 9.96
N ALA A 196 13.06 8.20 9.53
CA ALA A 196 12.89 6.75 9.60
C ALA A 196 12.51 6.55 11.04
N PRO A 197 11.25 6.25 11.35
CA PRO A 197 10.76 6.55 12.67
C PRO A 197 11.68 5.84 13.63
N THR A 198 12.44 6.63 14.39
CA THR A 198 13.31 6.10 15.43
C THR A 198 12.30 5.69 16.46
N TRP A 199 11.69 4.53 16.26
CA TRP A 199 10.77 3.94 17.19
C TRP A 199 11.63 3.59 18.42
N LYS A 200 11.88 4.58 19.28
CA LYS A 200 12.30 4.31 20.65
C LYS A 200 11.11 3.71 21.42
N GLU A 201 9.90 3.91 20.91
CA GLU A 201 8.66 3.38 21.43
C GLU A 201 8.38 2.00 20.84
N THR A 202 8.06 1.05 21.71
CA THR A 202 7.52 -0.24 21.34
C THR A 202 5.99 -0.15 21.36
N HIS A 203 5.34 -0.84 20.44
CA HIS A 203 3.89 -0.98 20.45
C HIS A 203 3.49 -2.43 20.60
N CYS A 204 2.51 -2.66 21.47
CA CYS A 204 1.98 -3.98 21.78
C CYS A 204 0.86 -4.36 20.82
N ALA A 205 0.86 -5.59 20.33
CA ALA A 205 -0.34 -6.21 19.79
C ALA A 205 -0.54 -7.60 20.40
N ARG A 206 -1.81 -8.01 20.50
CA ARG A 206 -2.21 -9.32 21.03
C ARG A 206 -3.11 -10.06 20.05
N ILE A 207 -2.81 -11.33 19.82
CA ILE A 207 -3.64 -12.27 19.08
C ILE A 207 -4.22 -13.24 20.10
N LEU A 208 -5.56 -13.26 20.22
CA LEU A 208 -6.25 -14.19 21.11
C LEU A 208 -6.37 -15.58 20.46
N ALA A 209 -5.98 -16.61 21.20
CA ALA A 209 -6.15 -17.99 20.83
C ALA A 209 -7.57 -18.48 21.15
N LEU A 210 -8.04 -19.46 20.37
CA LEU A 210 -9.20 -20.24 20.77
C LEU A 210 -8.85 -21.14 21.97
N PRO A 211 -9.81 -21.45 22.86
CA PRO A 211 -9.54 -22.24 24.06
C PRO A 211 -8.80 -23.56 23.76
N GLY A 212 -7.73 -23.82 24.50
CA GLY A 212 -6.95 -25.06 24.40
C GLY A 212 -6.01 -25.16 23.20
N ARG A 213 -6.05 -24.20 22.25
CA ARG A 213 -5.24 -24.29 21.00
C ARG A 213 -3.75 -24.07 21.21
N LEU A 214 -3.35 -23.38 22.28
CA LEU A 214 -1.94 -23.16 22.63
C LEU A 214 -1.50 -23.95 23.87
N SER A 215 -2.26 -24.97 24.29
CA SER A 215 -1.90 -25.83 25.43
C SER A 215 -0.58 -26.59 25.19
N GLU A 216 -0.41 -27.13 23.98
CA GLU A 216 0.79 -27.85 23.60
C GLU A 216 2.01 -26.92 23.40
N ALA A 217 3.14 -27.29 23.99
CA ALA A 217 4.39 -26.53 23.87
C ALA A 217 4.90 -26.46 22.42
N GLN A 218 4.69 -27.51 21.63
CA GLN A 218 5.11 -27.56 20.22
C GLN A 218 4.36 -26.53 19.37
N THR A 219 3.05 -26.37 19.57
CA THR A 219 2.24 -25.36 18.87
C THR A 219 2.70 -23.94 19.22
N ARG A 220 2.99 -23.67 20.49
CA ARG A 220 3.54 -22.38 20.92
C ARG A 220 4.90 -22.10 20.28
N GLU A 221 5.76 -23.11 20.16
CA GLU A 221 7.07 -22.94 19.53
C GLU A 221 6.97 -22.67 18.02
N LEU A 222 6.08 -23.37 17.32
CA LEU A 222 5.80 -23.09 15.90
C LEU A 222 5.38 -21.63 15.68
N VAL A 223 4.46 -21.13 16.50
CA VAL A 223 4.00 -19.74 16.43
C VAL A 223 5.16 -18.77 16.67
N ARG A 224 6.04 -19.07 17.64
CA ARG A 224 7.23 -18.26 17.92
C ARG A 224 8.18 -18.22 16.73
N VAL A 225 8.51 -19.36 16.14
CA VAL A 225 9.40 -19.45 14.97
C VAL A 225 8.80 -18.69 13.78
N THR A 226 7.50 -18.87 13.53
CA THR A 226 6.79 -18.17 12.46
C THR A 226 6.83 -16.66 12.65
N ALA A 227 6.62 -16.18 13.89
CA ALA A 227 6.71 -14.76 14.21
C ALA A 227 8.10 -14.19 13.88
N HIS A 228 9.18 -14.85 14.31
CA HIS A 228 10.53 -14.35 14.04
C HIS A 228 10.88 -14.38 12.54
N ALA A 229 10.50 -15.44 11.82
CA ALA A 229 10.74 -15.52 10.38
C ALA A 229 9.97 -14.45 9.59
N LEU A 230 8.72 -14.19 9.98
CA LEU A 230 7.93 -13.10 9.41
C LEU A 230 8.54 -11.74 9.71
N ALA A 231 9.02 -11.54 10.94
CA ALA A 231 9.61 -10.28 11.36
C ALA A 231 10.89 -9.98 10.57
N GLU A 232 11.76 -10.98 10.41
CA GLU A 232 12.96 -10.89 9.59
C GLU A 232 12.61 -10.54 8.13
N ARG A 233 11.66 -11.27 7.54
CA ARG A 233 11.22 -11.06 6.15
C ARG A 233 10.60 -9.67 5.93
N ALA A 234 9.82 -9.19 6.88
CA ALA A 234 9.13 -7.91 6.82
C ALA A 234 10.01 -6.71 7.27
N GLY A 235 11.22 -6.98 7.80
CA GLY A 235 12.06 -5.95 8.39
C GLY A 235 11.48 -5.35 9.68
N VAL A 236 10.67 -6.12 10.40
CA VAL A 236 10.06 -5.75 11.68
C VAL A 236 10.99 -6.16 12.82
N HIS A 237 11.21 -5.28 13.79
CA HIS A 237 12.00 -5.60 14.97
C HIS A 237 11.08 -5.90 16.15
N ILE A 238 11.05 -7.15 16.61
CA ILE A 238 10.33 -7.58 17.81
C ILE A 238 11.21 -7.29 19.02
N ALA A 239 10.78 -6.36 19.89
CA ALA A 239 11.45 -6.08 21.16
C ALA A 239 11.16 -7.17 22.21
N GLN A 240 9.92 -7.64 22.27
CA GLN A 240 9.49 -8.68 23.20
C GLN A 240 8.39 -9.54 22.60
N ILE A 241 8.35 -10.83 22.94
CA ILE A 241 7.26 -11.73 22.53
C ILE A 241 6.95 -12.74 23.64
N THR A 242 5.69 -12.74 24.06
CA THR A 242 5.12 -13.62 25.09
C THR A 242 4.04 -14.48 24.45
N ILE A 243 4.11 -15.79 24.71
CA ILE A 243 3.12 -16.76 24.20
C ILE A 243 2.65 -17.59 25.39
N ASP A 244 1.36 -17.49 25.68
CA ASP A 244 0.66 -18.20 26.75
C ASP A 244 -0.47 -19.07 26.14
N GLU A 245 -1.30 -19.69 26.98
CA GLU A 245 -2.42 -20.52 26.51
C GLU A 245 -3.56 -19.70 25.90
N ASP A 246 -3.66 -18.41 26.25
CA ASP A 246 -4.71 -17.49 25.82
C ASP A 246 -4.35 -16.75 24.53
N GLY A 247 -3.07 -16.78 24.12
CA GLY A 247 -2.64 -16.15 22.88
C GLY A 247 -1.17 -15.78 22.79
N VAL A 248 -0.90 -14.84 21.88
CA VAL A 248 0.40 -14.25 21.64
C VAL A 248 0.31 -12.76 21.89
N ALA A 249 1.22 -12.21 22.68
CA ALA A 249 1.46 -10.78 22.79
C ALA A 249 2.89 -10.48 22.34
N PHE A 250 3.09 -9.42 21.57
CA PHE A 250 4.42 -8.97 21.20
C PHE A 250 4.51 -7.46 21.21
N GLU A 251 5.73 -6.99 21.45
CA GLU A 251 6.15 -5.62 21.34
C GLU A 251 7.03 -5.48 20.11
N VAL A 252 6.64 -4.58 19.22
CA VAL A 252 7.40 -4.27 18.01
C VAL A 252 7.95 -2.85 18.13
N VAL A 253 9.24 -2.71 17.83
CA VAL A 253 9.88 -1.42 17.56
C VAL A 253 9.31 -0.92 16.24
N GLY A 254 8.40 0.03 16.34
CA GLY A 254 7.48 0.32 15.27
C GLY A 254 6.42 1.31 15.68
N ALA A 255 5.68 1.83 14.71
CA ALA A 255 4.36 2.38 14.99
C ALA A 255 3.47 1.25 15.49
N GLU A 256 2.40 1.61 16.18
CA GLU A 256 1.30 0.70 16.50
C GLU A 256 0.86 -0.12 15.28
N ILE A 257 0.87 0.46 14.09
CA ILE A 257 0.50 -0.25 12.88
C ILE A 257 1.48 -1.35 12.46
N VAL A 258 2.77 -1.18 12.72
CA VAL A 258 3.74 -2.25 12.45
C VAL A 258 3.41 -3.45 13.34
N ALA A 259 3.04 -3.21 14.60
CA ALA A 259 2.59 -4.25 15.52
C ALA A 259 1.27 -4.90 15.05
N LEU A 260 0.26 -4.10 14.68
CA LEU A 260 -1.05 -4.61 14.22
C LEU A 260 -0.96 -5.36 12.87
N GLY A 261 -0.22 -4.82 11.90
CA GLY A 261 0.00 -5.46 10.61
C GLY A 261 0.79 -6.77 10.75
N PHE A 262 1.82 -6.76 11.60
CA PHE A 262 2.53 -7.98 11.96
C PHE A 262 1.61 -9.01 12.66
N ALA A 263 0.68 -8.56 13.51
CA ALA A 263 -0.32 -9.42 14.15
C ALA A 263 -1.21 -10.11 13.11
N ALA A 264 -1.70 -9.34 12.14
CA ALA A 264 -2.56 -9.83 11.09
C ALA A 264 -1.84 -10.84 10.19
N GLU A 265 -0.59 -10.56 9.81
CA GLU A 265 0.21 -11.46 8.98
C GLU A 265 0.62 -12.73 9.73
N LEU A 266 0.95 -12.63 11.01
CA LEU A 266 1.21 -13.80 11.85
C LEU A 266 -0.04 -14.67 11.97
N ARG A 267 -1.20 -14.07 12.26
CA ARG A 267 -2.50 -14.78 12.30
C ARG A 267 -2.79 -15.46 10.95
N ARG A 268 -2.62 -14.75 9.84
CA ARG A 268 -2.86 -15.26 8.47
C ARG A 268 -1.95 -16.44 8.15
N SER A 269 -0.64 -16.29 8.36
CA SER A 269 0.37 -17.32 8.07
C SER A 269 0.13 -18.59 8.88
N THR A 270 -0.15 -18.45 10.17
CA THR A 270 -0.39 -19.60 11.06
C THR A 270 -1.76 -20.24 10.82
N THR A 271 -2.78 -19.48 10.40
CA THR A 271 -4.08 -20.01 9.96
C THR A 271 -3.91 -20.83 8.67
N HIS A 272 -3.15 -20.33 7.71
CA HIS A 272 -2.86 -21.03 6.46
C HIS A 272 -2.09 -22.33 6.73
N TRP A 273 -1.08 -22.28 7.60
CA TRP A 273 -0.35 -23.47 8.03
C TRP A 273 -1.28 -24.51 8.68
N ALA A 274 -2.16 -24.07 9.59
CA ALA A 274 -3.07 -24.98 10.29
C ALA A 274 -4.00 -25.70 9.30
N ALA A 275 -4.62 -24.95 8.38
CA ALA A 275 -5.45 -25.51 7.33
C ALA A 275 -4.70 -26.51 6.44
N ALA A 276 -3.45 -26.22 6.08
CA ALA A 276 -2.63 -27.10 5.24
C ALA A 276 -2.23 -28.42 5.93
N HIS A 277 -2.23 -28.46 7.26
CA HIS A 277 -1.80 -29.63 8.06
C HIS A 277 -2.97 -30.31 8.78
N GLY A 278 -4.22 -29.95 8.47
CA GLY A 278 -5.40 -30.51 9.12
C GLY A 278 -5.51 -30.18 10.61
N VAL A 279 -4.86 -29.09 11.04
CA VAL A 279 -4.94 -28.56 12.40
C VAL A 279 -6.10 -27.58 12.47
N ASP A 280 -6.87 -27.66 13.55
CA ASP A 280 -7.97 -26.73 13.79
C ASP A 280 -7.48 -25.26 13.89
N PRO A 281 -8.37 -24.27 13.63
CA PRO A 281 -8.02 -22.87 13.76
C PRO A 281 -7.46 -22.53 15.14
N LEU A 282 -6.38 -21.75 15.15
CA LEU A 282 -5.68 -21.37 16.37
C LEU A 282 -6.28 -20.12 17.04
N TRP A 283 -6.89 -19.23 16.26
CA TRP A 283 -7.21 -17.86 16.68
C TRP A 283 -8.70 -17.57 16.70
N VAL A 284 -9.11 -16.69 17.61
CA VAL A 284 -10.44 -16.07 17.54
C VAL A 284 -10.54 -15.23 16.27
N SER A 285 -11.67 -15.31 15.57
CA SER A 285 -11.99 -14.46 14.42
C SER A 285 -11.82 -12.98 14.82
N GLY A 286 -11.00 -12.25 14.07
CA GLY A 286 -10.82 -10.81 14.23
C GLY A 286 -11.92 -10.02 13.53
#